data_AF-A0A517T1X6-F1
#
_entry.id   AF-A0A517T1X6-F1
#
_cell.length_a   1.000
_cell.length_b   1.000
_cell.length_c   1.000
_cell.angle_alpha   90.00
_cell.angle_beta   90.00
_cell.angle_gamma   90.00
#
_symmetry.space_group_name_H-M   'P 1'
#
loop_
_entity.id
_entity.type
_entity.pdbx_description
1 polymer ?
#
loop_
_entity_poly.entity_id
_entity_poly.type
_entity_poly.pdbx_seq_one_letter_code
_entity_poly.pdbx_strand_id
1 'polypeptide(L)'
;MKTFYVATLARYVLVDAADETEAASLGRDALHALYADLRAKHGRDIPIEMRTVRLATNAEINLLQFHQRMLREDAVLQLKAGDRIRLVRMADDPDPVPVGQRGTVVDIHPHDGWTQVDVDWDSGRSLMLSIPPDEIEIETGEAMEGQQ
;
A
#
# COMPACT_ATOMS: atom_id res chain seq x y z
N MET A 1 2.24 10.49 -16.51
CA MET A 1 2.34 11.05 -15.15
C MET A 1 3.80 11.04 -14.73
N LYS A 2 4.20 11.98 -13.87
CA LYS A 2 5.54 12.09 -13.28
C LYS A 2 5.38 12.23 -11.76
N THR A 3 6.38 11.79 -11.01
CA THR A 3 6.40 11.96 -9.56
C THR A 3 6.99 13.32 -9.19
N PHE A 4 6.26 14.08 -8.38
CA PHE A 4 6.65 15.39 -7.88
C PHE A 4 6.94 15.34 -6.38
N TYR A 5 7.96 16.09 -5.97
CA TYR A 5 8.28 16.37 -4.58
C TYR A 5 7.56 17.65 -4.17
N VAL A 6 6.65 17.55 -3.20
CA VAL A 6 5.89 18.67 -2.65
C VAL A 6 6.19 18.80 -1.18
N ALA A 7 6.69 19.96 -0.76
CA ALA A 7 7.17 20.14 0.60
C ALA A 7 6.78 21.46 1.25
N THR A 8 6.58 21.36 2.55
CA THR A 8 6.63 22.45 3.53
C THR A 8 8.05 22.56 4.09
N LEU A 9 8.27 23.46 5.05
CA LEU A 9 9.53 23.55 5.79
C LEU A 9 9.88 22.26 6.56
N ALA A 10 8.87 21.55 7.08
CA ALA A 10 9.10 20.45 8.01
C ALA A 10 8.75 19.06 7.45
N ARG A 11 7.99 18.99 6.36
CA ARG A 11 7.48 17.74 5.80
C ARG A 11 7.35 17.82 4.29
N TYR A 12 7.49 16.67 3.65
CA TYR A 12 7.29 16.50 2.22
C TYR A 12 6.44 15.27 1.92
N VAL A 13 5.88 15.24 0.73
CA VAL A 13 5.19 14.11 0.12
C VAL A 13 5.66 13.96 -1.32
N LEU A 14 5.57 12.73 -1.83
CA LEU A 14 5.72 12.46 -3.26
C LEU A 14 4.35 12.14 -3.85
N VAL A 15 3.99 12.78 -4.96
CA VAL A 15 2.70 12.60 -5.63
C VAL A 15 2.90 12.41 -7.13
N ASP A 16 2.12 11.52 -7.75
CA ASP A 16 2.09 11.39 -9.20
C ASP A 16 1.09 12.36 -9.80
N ALA A 17 1.55 13.20 -10.73
CA ALA A 17 0.75 14.23 -11.39
C ALA A 17 1.17 14.43 -12.85
N ALA A 18 0.37 15.13 -13.64
CA ALA A 18 0.70 15.55 -14.99
C ALA A 18 1.64 16.77 -14.99
N ASP A 19 1.43 17.72 -14.08
CA ASP A 19 2.18 18.97 -13.96
C ASP A 19 2.30 19.48 -12.51
N GLU A 20 3.00 20.60 -12.33
CA GLU A 20 3.22 21.21 -11.01
C GLU A 20 1.94 21.77 -10.37
N THR A 21 0.94 22.16 -11.16
CA THR A 21 -0.31 22.71 -10.63
C THR A 21 -1.15 21.59 -9.99
N GLU A 22 -1.29 20.48 -10.71
CA GLU A 22 -1.92 19.27 -10.19
C GLU A 22 -1.12 18.72 -9.00
N ALA A 23 0.21 18.65 -9.10
CA ALA A 23 1.06 18.22 -8.00
C ALA A 23 0.89 19.08 -6.74
N ALA A 24 0.80 20.41 -6.89
CA ALA A 24 0.58 21.31 -5.76
C ALA A 24 -0.79 21.06 -5.10
N SER A 25 -1.83 20.77 -5.88
CA SER A 25 -3.14 20.43 -5.34
C SER A 25 -3.11 19.12 -4.57
N LEU A 26 -2.64 18.03 -5.21
CA LEU A 26 -2.56 16.71 -4.60
C LEU A 26 -1.63 16.69 -3.38
N GLY A 27 -0.49 17.37 -3.49
CA GLY A 27 0.47 17.49 -2.41
C GLY A 27 -0.08 18.27 -1.22
N ARG A 28 -0.90 19.30 -1.44
CA ARG A 28 -1.58 20.03 -0.35
C ARG A 28 -2.50 19.10 0.43
N ASP A 29 -3.32 18.31 -0.26
CA ASP A 29 -4.27 17.39 0.38
C ASP A 29 -3.54 16.29 1.16
N ALA A 30 -2.49 15.71 0.56
CA ALA A 30 -1.67 14.69 1.22
C ALA A 30 -0.91 15.25 2.44
N LEU A 31 -0.33 16.45 2.35
CA LEU A 31 0.27 17.12 3.49
C LEU A 31 -0.78 17.42 4.56
N HIS A 32 -1.99 17.82 4.18
CA HIS A 32 -3.09 18.05 5.12
C HIS A 32 -3.40 16.79 5.93
N ALA A 33 -3.48 15.62 5.29
CA ALA A 33 -3.63 14.34 5.96
C ALA A 33 -2.46 14.06 6.92
N LEU A 34 -1.21 14.27 6.48
CA LEU A 34 -0.02 14.04 7.31
C LEU A 34 0.05 14.92 8.57
N TYR A 35 -0.59 16.09 8.55
CA TYR A 35 -0.71 16.98 9.70
C TYR A 35 -1.94 16.72 10.59
N ALA A 36 -2.79 15.73 10.28
CA ALA A 36 -4.05 15.48 11.00
C ALA A 36 -3.82 15.25 12.51
N ASP A 37 -2.88 14.40 12.89
CA ASP A 37 -2.57 14.11 14.31
C ASP A 37 -2.12 15.34 15.08
N LEU A 38 -1.32 16.20 14.43
CA LEU A 38 -0.85 17.45 15.05
C LEU A 38 -2.00 18.44 15.26
N ARG A 39 -2.93 18.52 14.29
CA ARG A 39 -4.14 19.35 14.45
C ARG A 39 -5.04 18.82 15.57
N ALA A 40 -5.24 17.51 15.64
CA ALA A 40 -6.03 16.87 16.70
C ALA A 40 -5.42 17.12 18.09
N LYS A 41 -4.09 17.04 18.21
CA LYS A 41 -3.39 17.23 19.49
C LYS A 41 -3.32 18.69 19.95
N HIS A 42 -3.14 19.62 19.02
CA HIS A 42 -2.87 21.02 19.36
C HIS A 42 -4.07 21.95 19.14
N GLY A 43 -5.18 21.46 18.59
CA GLY A 43 -6.44 22.20 18.41
C GLY A 43 -6.32 23.45 17.52
N ARG A 44 -5.20 23.61 16.82
CA ARG A 44 -4.92 24.74 15.95
C ARG A 44 -4.93 24.29 14.51
N ASP A 45 -5.51 25.11 13.65
CA ASP A 45 -5.36 24.97 12.23
C ASP A 45 -3.91 25.35 11.86
N ILE A 46 -3.08 24.33 11.63
CA ILE A 46 -1.68 24.54 11.25
C ILE A 46 -1.66 24.94 9.79
N PRO A 47 -1.25 26.19 9.45
CA PRO A 47 -1.19 26.61 8.06
C PRO A 47 -0.15 25.77 7.31
N ILE A 48 -0.56 25.16 6.21
CA ILE A 48 0.33 24.41 5.31
C ILE A 48 0.81 25.36 4.23
N GLU A 49 1.98 25.94 4.45
CA GLU A 49 2.70 26.72 3.44
C GLU A 49 3.56 25.78 2.59
N MET A 50 3.15 25.57 1.33
CA MET A 50 3.96 24.83 0.36
C MET A 50 5.11 25.72 -0.10
N ARG A 51 6.33 25.25 0.12
CA ARG A 51 7.57 25.97 -0.20
C ARG A 51 8.25 25.45 -1.45
N THR A 52 8.00 24.20 -1.80
CA THR A 52 8.65 23.55 -2.94
C THR A 52 7.66 22.64 -3.62
N VAL A 53 7.57 22.79 -4.94
CA VAL A 53 6.92 21.87 -5.87
C VAL A 53 7.92 21.70 -7.01
N ARG A 54 8.41 20.48 -7.23
CA ARG A 54 9.35 20.16 -8.32
C ARG A 54 9.27 18.68 -8.68
N LEU A 55 9.88 18.29 -9.78
CA LEU A 55 10.10 16.87 -10.06
C LEU A 55 10.90 16.21 -8.93
N ALA A 56 10.46 15.02 -8.52
CA ALA A 56 11.22 14.17 -7.62
C ALA A 56 12.46 13.64 -8.35
N THR A 57 13.57 13.54 -7.63
CA THR A 57 14.78 12.90 -8.13
C THR A 57 14.61 11.38 -8.13
N ASN A 58 15.39 10.68 -8.96
CA ASN A 58 15.39 9.22 -8.97
C ASN A 58 15.73 8.62 -7.60
N ALA A 59 16.60 9.27 -6.81
CA ALA A 59 16.93 8.80 -5.47
C ALA A 59 15.74 8.90 -4.51
N GLU A 60 14.97 9.99 -4.56
CA GLU A 60 13.74 10.15 -3.76
C GLU A 60 12.68 9.13 -4.14
N ILE A 61 12.50 8.89 -5.45
CA ILE A 61 11.57 7.89 -5.98
C ILE A 61 12.00 6.48 -5.54
N ASN A 62 13.27 6.13 -5.71
CA ASN A 62 13.81 4.82 -5.33
C ASN A 62 13.66 4.58 -3.83
N LEU A 63 13.90 5.59 -2.99
CA LEU A 63 13.74 5.47 -1.54
C LEU A 63 12.27 5.24 -1.15
N LEU A 64 11.32 5.94 -1.78
CA LEU A 64 9.90 5.71 -1.56
C LEU A 64 9.50 4.29 -1.98
N GLN A 65 9.92 3.86 -3.17
CA GLN A 65 9.63 2.52 -3.68
C GLN A 65 10.21 1.43 -2.77
N PHE A 66 11.43 1.63 -2.27
CA PHE A 66 12.04 0.75 -1.29
C PHE A 66 11.20 0.68 -0.01
N HIS A 67 10.79 1.83 0.53
CA HIS A 67 9.96 1.89 1.74
C HIS A 67 8.60 1.21 1.54
N GLN A 68 7.93 1.45 0.40
CA GLN A 68 6.68 0.80 0.04
C GLN A 68 6.83 -0.72 -0.10
N ARG A 69 7.97 -1.18 -0.62
CA ARG A 69 8.29 -2.61 -0.67
C ARG A 69 8.48 -3.18 0.74
N MET A 70 9.25 -2.51 1.60
CA MET A 70 9.43 -2.95 3.00
C MET A 70 8.09 -3.02 3.75
N LEU A 71 7.21 -2.02 3.58
CA LEU A 71 5.88 -2.05 4.19
C LEU A 71 5.01 -3.19 3.66
N ARG A 72 5.13 -3.53 2.37
CA ARG A 72 4.44 -4.69 1.78
C ARG A 72 4.98 -6.00 2.35
N GLU A 73 6.30 -6.13 2.47
CA GLU A 73 6.93 -7.31 3.11
C GLU A 73 6.47 -7.44 4.57
N ASP A 74 6.44 -6.35 5.34
CA ASP A 74 5.91 -6.34 6.70
C ASP A 74 4.42 -6.73 6.77
N ALA A 75 3.60 -6.29 5.81
CA ALA A 75 2.19 -6.66 5.75
C ALA A 75 1.99 -8.17 5.51
N VAL A 76 2.85 -8.79 4.72
CA VAL A 76 2.86 -10.24 4.47
C VAL A 76 3.28 -11.00 5.73
N LEU A 77 4.19 -10.46 6.54
CA LEU A 77 4.52 -11.03 7.86
C LEU A 77 3.34 -11.02 8.84
N GLN A 78 2.32 -10.18 8.62
CA GLN A 78 1.10 -10.12 9.44
C GLN A 78 -0.03 -10.99 8.90
N LEU A 79 0.12 -11.58 7.71
CA LEU A 79 -0.87 -12.49 7.14
C LEU A 79 -1.03 -13.71 8.06
N LYS A 80 -2.25 -14.21 8.21
CA LYS A 80 -2.55 -15.42 8.98
C LYS A 80 -3.55 -16.31 8.27
N ALA A 81 -3.53 -17.60 8.60
CA ALA A 81 -4.58 -18.53 8.22
C ALA A 81 -5.96 -17.98 8.62
N GLY A 82 -6.91 -18.06 7.70
CA GLY A 82 -8.26 -17.52 7.80
C GLY A 82 -8.43 -16.11 7.24
N ASP A 83 -7.36 -15.38 6.92
CA ASP A 83 -7.49 -14.06 6.29
C ASP A 83 -8.12 -14.18 4.91
N ARG A 84 -9.00 -13.22 4.60
CA ARG A 84 -9.58 -13.06 3.27
C ARG A 84 -8.68 -12.17 2.43
N ILE A 85 -8.36 -12.66 1.24
CA ILE A 85 -7.46 -11.97 0.34
C ILE A 85 -8.08 -11.85 -1.05
N ARG A 86 -7.61 -10.86 -1.79
CA ARG A 86 -7.88 -10.68 -3.20
C ARG A 86 -6.58 -10.67 -3.97
N LEU A 87 -6.53 -11.42 -5.08
CA LEU A 87 -5.37 -11.45 -5.95
C LEU A 87 -5.23 -10.13 -6.70
N VAL A 88 -4.06 -9.49 -6.59
CA VAL A 88 -3.71 -8.29 -7.37
C VAL A 88 -2.88 -8.69 -8.58
N ARG A 89 -1.92 -9.60 -8.40
CA ARG A 89 -1.06 -10.11 -9.47
C ARG A 89 -0.54 -11.50 -9.11
N MET A 90 -0.57 -12.40 -10.09
CA MET A 90 0.13 -13.68 -10.03
C MET A 90 1.21 -13.69 -11.12
N ALA A 91 2.47 -13.79 -10.72
CA ALA A 91 3.61 -13.70 -11.61
C ALA A 91 4.14 -15.10 -11.99
N ASP A 92 4.48 -15.28 -13.26
CA ASP A 92 5.21 -16.44 -13.77
C ASP A 92 4.51 -17.83 -13.60
N ASP A 93 3.21 -17.84 -13.28
CA ASP A 93 2.38 -19.06 -13.24
C ASP A 93 1.79 -19.40 -14.62
N PRO A 94 1.94 -20.65 -15.13
CA PRO A 94 1.38 -21.08 -16.41
C PRO A 94 -0.15 -21.16 -16.50
N ASP A 95 -0.85 -21.32 -15.37
CA ASP A 95 -2.32 -21.38 -15.27
C ASP A 95 -2.81 -20.54 -14.06
N PRO A 96 -2.63 -19.21 -14.13
CA PRO A 96 -2.82 -18.34 -12.99
C PRO A 96 -4.30 -18.24 -12.59
N VAL A 97 -4.53 -17.95 -11.31
CA VAL A 97 -5.85 -17.50 -10.86
C VAL A 97 -6.14 -16.10 -11.45
N PRO A 98 -7.35 -15.83 -11.97
CA PRO A 98 -7.72 -14.51 -12.46
C PRO A 98 -7.48 -13.38 -11.45
N VAL A 99 -6.89 -12.28 -11.89
CA VAL A 99 -6.75 -11.05 -11.07
C VAL A 99 -8.12 -10.60 -10.55
N GLY A 100 -8.15 -10.20 -9.29
CA GLY A 100 -9.34 -9.77 -8.59
C GLY A 100 -10.15 -10.91 -7.97
N GLN A 101 -9.76 -12.17 -8.20
CA GLN A 101 -10.35 -13.31 -7.53
C GLN A 101 -10.03 -13.30 -6.03
N ARG A 102 -10.96 -13.81 -5.22
CA ARG A 102 -10.83 -13.88 -3.77
C ARG A 102 -10.60 -15.31 -3.28
N GLY A 103 -9.94 -15.41 -2.14
CA GLY A 103 -9.66 -16.67 -1.47
C GLY A 103 -9.42 -16.49 0.03
N THR A 104 -9.36 -17.61 0.74
CA THR A 104 -9.05 -17.68 2.16
C THR A 104 -7.66 -18.28 2.32
N VAL A 105 -6.80 -17.63 3.08
CA VAL A 105 -5.49 -18.18 3.43
C VAL A 105 -5.67 -19.42 4.30
N VAL A 106 -5.04 -20.51 3.93
CA VAL A 106 -5.10 -21.79 4.65
C VAL A 106 -3.85 -21.99 5.50
N ASP A 107 -2.67 -21.76 4.92
CA ASP A 107 -1.39 -21.91 5.61
C ASP A 107 -0.34 -20.94 5.05
N ILE A 108 0.72 -20.70 5.82
CA ILE A 108 1.77 -19.73 5.51
C ILE A 108 3.13 -20.33 5.83
N HIS A 109 4.04 -20.29 4.86
CA HIS A 109 5.40 -20.82 4.99
C HIS A 109 6.42 -19.74 4.62
N PRO A 110 7.02 -19.05 5.60
CA PRO A 110 8.07 -18.08 5.36
C PRO A 110 9.37 -18.74 4.89
N HIS A 111 10.00 -18.14 3.88
CA HIS A 111 11.33 -18.50 3.37
C HIS A 111 12.26 -17.27 3.38
N ASP A 112 13.54 -17.47 3.09
CA ASP A 112 14.50 -16.37 3.00
C ASP A 112 14.20 -15.52 1.75
N GLY A 113 13.64 -14.32 1.97
CA GLY A 113 13.33 -13.35 0.92
C GLY A 113 11.98 -13.52 0.20
N TRP A 114 11.18 -14.53 0.56
CA TRP A 114 9.81 -14.71 0.04
C TRP A 114 8.97 -15.61 0.97
N THR A 115 7.65 -15.66 0.77
CA THR A 115 6.70 -16.43 1.58
C THR A 115 5.77 -17.22 0.68
N GLN A 116 5.63 -18.52 0.92
CA GLN A 116 4.58 -19.32 0.30
C GLN A 116 3.29 -19.17 1.09
N VAL A 117 2.18 -18.92 0.39
CA VAL A 117 0.85 -18.79 1.01
C VAL A 117 -0.10 -19.74 0.31
N ASP A 118 -0.61 -20.71 1.04
CA ASP A 118 -1.61 -21.64 0.52
C ASP A 118 -3.00 -21.01 0.63
N VAL A 119 -3.75 -21.00 -0.48
CA VAL A 119 -5.03 -20.29 -0.57
C VAL A 119 -6.08 -21.20 -1.18
N ASP A 120 -7.22 -21.29 -0.49
CA ASP A 120 -8.45 -21.83 -1.05
C ASP A 120 -9.23 -20.70 -1.72
N TRP A 121 -9.26 -20.74 -3.05
CA TRP A 121 -9.90 -19.73 -3.87
C TRP A 121 -11.39 -20.00 -4.02
N ASP A 122 -12.20 -18.94 -4.10
CA ASP A 122 -13.67 -19.06 -4.16
C ASP A 122 -14.17 -19.75 -5.46
N SER A 123 -13.32 -19.91 -6.48
CA SER A 123 -13.64 -20.71 -7.67
C SER A 123 -13.58 -22.22 -7.41
N GLY A 124 -13.15 -22.65 -6.23
CA GLY A 124 -12.90 -24.04 -5.87
C GLY A 124 -11.51 -24.55 -6.23
N ARG A 125 -10.60 -23.68 -6.70
CA ARG A 125 -9.18 -24.02 -6.86
C ARG A 125 -8.47 -23.89 -5.50
N SER A 126 -7.54 -24.79 -5.23
CA SER A 126 -6.54 -24.61 -4.17
C SER A 126 -5.19 -24.41 -4.87
N LEU A 127 -4.59 -23.23 -4.69
CA LEU A 127 -3.34 -22.86 -5.34
C LEU A 127 -2.52 -21.99 -4.40
N MET A 128 -1.21 -22.19 -4.39
CA MET A 128 -0.28 -21.42 -3.58
C MET A 128 0.16 -20.13 -4.29
N LEU A 129 0.49 -19.12 -3.50
CA LEU A 129 1.14 -17.88 -3.94
C LEU A 129 2.58 -17.83 -3.42
N SER A 130 3.47 -17.20 -4.19
CA SER A 130 4.85 -16.88 -3.79
C SER A 130 4.99 -15.37 -3.63
N ILE A 131 5.07 -14.87 -2.39
CA ILE A 131 5.04 -13.43 -2.11
C ILE A 131 6.36 -12.95 -1.48
N PRO A 132 7.09 -12.01 -2.11
CA PRO A 132 7.03 -11.64 -3.53
C PRO A 132 7.40 -12.84 -4.44
N PRO A 133 7.09 -12.81 -5.76
CA PRO A 133 6.60 -11.69 -6.57
C PRO A 133 5.08 -11.53 -6.71
N ASP A 134 4.27 -12.47 -6.22
CA ASP A 134 2.82 -12.36 -6.23
C ASP A 134 2.36 -11.20 -5.34
N GLU A 135 1.26 -10.56 -5.72
CA GLU A 135 0.71 -9.43 -5.00
C GLU A 135 -0.74 -9.72 -4.61
N ILE A 136 -1.06 -9.43 -3.35
CA ILE A 136 -2.40 -9.59 -2.78
C ILE A 136 -2.84 -8.33 -2.05
N GLU A 137 -4.14 -8.20 -1.89
CA GLU A 137 -4.77 -7.24 -0.99
C GLU A 137 -5.47 -8.05 0.12
N ILE A 138 -5.17 -7.74 1.38
CA ILE A 138 -5.86 -8.34 2.53
C ILE A 138 -7.17 -7.57 2.70
N GLU A 139 -8.30 -8.26 2.57
CA GLU A 139 -9.60 -7.70 2.88
C GLU A 139 -9.74 -7.69 4.40
N THR A 140 -9.39 -6.57 5.05
CA THR A 140 -9.68 -6.37 6.46
C THR A 140 -11.18 -6.48 6.65
N GLY A 141 -11.62 -7.58 7.26
CA GLY A 141 -12.98 -7.67 7.78
C GLY A 141 -13.14 -6.57 8.82
N GLU A 142 -14.01 -5.60 8.56
CA GLU A 142 -14.64 -4.89 9.65
C GLU A 142 -15.21 -5.98 10.57
N ALA A 143 -14.67 -6.06 11.78
CA ALA A 143 -15.27 -6.87 12.82
C ALA A 143 -16.72 -6.40 12.87
N MET A 144 -17.64 -7.27 12.46
CA MET A 144 -19.06 -7.09 12.68
C MET A 144 -19.21 -7.04 14.20
N GLU A 145 -19.17 -5.84 14.78
CA GLU A 145 -19.55 -5.59 16.14
C GLU A 145 -21.00 -6.04 16.25
N GLY A 146 -21.16 -7.22 16.85
CA GLY A 146 -22.45 -7.80 17.12
C GLY A 146 -23.26 -6.83 17.96
N GLN A 147 -24.28 -6.25 17.34
CA GLN A 147 -25.43 -5.75 18.07
C GLN A 147 -26.08 -6.94 18.77
N GLN A 148 -25.94 -6.98 20.09
CA GLN A 148 -26.84 -7.66 21.01
C GLN A 148 -27.65 -6.61 21.75
#